data_AF-A0A8T1FBZ0-F1
#
_entry.id   AF-A0A8T1FBZ0-F1
#
_cell.length_a   1.000
_cell.length_b   1.000
_cell.length_c   1.000
_cell.angle_alpha   90.00
_cell.angle_beta   90.00
_cell.angle_gamma   90.00
#
_symmetry.space_group_name_H-M   'P 1'
#
loop_
_entity.id
_entity.type
_entity.pdbx_description
1 polymer ?
#
loop_
_entity_poly.entity_id
_entity_poly.type
_entity_poly.pdbx_seq_one_letter_code
_entity_poly.pdbx_strand_id
1 'polypeptide(L)' 'MTLAWAASNENVSTVLVGASRSSQLEENLKALAYVDKTTPEVKAKIDAIVHFVPAKAEMDPYALLRGCHLKRQ' A
#
# COMPACT_ATOMS: atom_id res chain seq x y z
N MET A 1 11.47 3.32 2.17
CA MET A 1 11.62 1.98 1.54
C MET A 1 10.31 1.48 0.94
N THR A 2 9.20 1.50 1.68
CA THR A 2 7.88 1.01 1.19
C THR A 2 7.38 1.69 -0.08
N LEU A 3 7.56 3.01 -0.21
CA LEU A 3 7.15 3.76 -1.41
C LEU A 3 7.95 3.36 -2.67
N ALA A 4 9.25 3.10 -2.53
CA ALA A 4 10.07 2.60 -3.64
C ALA A 4 9.63 1.21 -4.08
N TRP A 5 9.31 0.33 -3.12
CA TRP A 5 8.80 -1.00 -3.44
C TRP A 5 7.45 -0.92 -4.18
N ALA A 6 6.51 -0.11 -3.69
CA ALA A 6 5.22 0.10 -4.33
C ALA A 6 5.35 0.71 -5.73
N ALA A 7 6.23 1.70 -5.91
CA ALA A 7 6.48 2.35 -7.20
C ALA A 7 7.24 1.44 -8.19
N SER A 8 8.01 0.47 -7.71
CA SER A 8 8.73 -0.50 -8.56
C SER A 8 7.85 -1.64 -9.09
N ASN A 9 6.59 -1.76 -8.66
CA ASN A 9 5.69 -2.83 -9.05
C ASN A 9 5.01 -2.50 -10.39
N GLU A 10 5.13 -3.38 -11.39
CA GLU A 10 4.54 -3.17 -12.72
C GLU A 10 3.01 -3.06 -12.70
N ASN A 11 2.35 -3.62 -11.67
CA ASN A 11 0.89 -3.53 -11.50
C ASN A 11 0.43 -2.18 -10.90
N VAL A 12 1.35 -1.27 -10.58
CA VAL A 12 1.07 0.01 -9.92
C VAL A 12 1.54 1.15 -10.83
N SER A 13 0.60 1.86 -11.44
CA SER A 13 0.92 3.01 -12.30
C SER A 13 1.25 4.28 -11.51
N THR A 14 0.61 4.47 -10.35
CA THR A 14 0.73 5.69 -9.54
C THR A 14 0.66 5.34 -8.05
N VAL A 15 1.56 5.91 -7.26
CA VAL A 15 1.53 5.80 -5.79
C VAL A 15 1.09 7.15 -5.20
N LEU A 16 -0.06 7.17 -4.53
CA LEU A 16 -0.54 8.36 -3.84
C LEU A 16 0.09 8.44 -2.44
N VAL A 17 0.74 9.56 -2.14
CA VAL A 17 1.46 9.75 -0.87
C VAL A 17 0.77 10.80 -0.02
N GLY A 18 0.36 10.43 1.19
CA GLY A 18 -0.11 11.36 2.22
C GLY A 18 1.04 11.78 3.14
N ALA A 19 1.15 13.07 3.43
CA ALA A 19 2.08 13.60 4.42
C ALA A 19 1.38 14.66 5.26
N SER A 20 1.43 14.51 6.59
CA SER A 20 0.82 15.47 7.54
C SER A 20 1.80 16.56 7.95
N ARG A 21 3.09 16.38 7.70
CA ARG A 21 4.18 17.32 8.00
C ARG A 21 5.15 17.38 6.82
N SER A 22 5.81 18.53 6.63
CA SER A 22 6.80 18.72 5.54
C SER A 22 7.96 17.72 5.59
N SER A 23 8.48 17.41 6.78
CA SER A 23 9.55 16.39 6.95
C SER A 23 9.15 15.01 6.41
N GLN A 24 7.89 14.61 6.56
CA GLN A 24 7.41 13.32 6.05
C GLN A 24 7.39 13.32 4.51
N LEU A 25 7.04 14.45 3.89
CA LEU A 25 7.10 14.60 2.44
C LEU A 25 8.53 14.44 1.94
N GLU A 26 9.50 15.07 2.60
CA GLU A 26 10.92 14.94 2.24
C GLU A 26 11.43 13.50 2.37
N GLU A 27 11.06 12.78 3.43
CA GLU A 27 11.39 11.37 3.60
C GLU A 27 10.75 10.49 2.51
N ASN A 28 9.50 10.77 2.17
CA ASN A 28 8.78 10.06 1.12
C ASN A 28 9.40 10.27 -0.26
N LEU A 29 9.84 11.50 -0.57
CA LEU A 29 10.54 11.82 -1.81
C LEU A 29 11.93 11.18 -1.86
N LYS A 30 12.67 11.18 -0.76
CA LYS A 30 13.96 10.47 -0.67
C LYS A 30 13.80 8.97 -0.94
N ALA A 31 12.66 8.37 -0.61
CA ALA A 31 12.40 6.98 -0.91
C ALA A 31 12.36 6.68 -2.41
N LEU A 32 11.96 7.63 -3.28
CA LEU A 32 11.94 7.44 -4.73
C LEU A 32 13.35 7.21 -5.32
N ALA A 33 14.39 7.77 -4.70
CA ALA A 33 15.78 7.55 -5.12
C ALA A 33 16.27 6.09 -4.90
N TYR A 34 15.46 5.25 -4.23
CA TYR A 34 15.75 3.84 -3.98
C TYR A 34 14.93 2.90 -4.88
N VAL A 35 14.13 3.44 -5.81
CA VAL A 35 13.36 2.63 -6.78
C VAL A 35 14.32 1.75 -7.60
N ASP A 36 15.42 2.34 -8.09
CA ASP A 36 16.43 1.62 -8.89
C ASP A 36 17.15 0.50 -8.11
N LYS A 37 17.17 0.59 -6.78
CA LYS A 37 17.79 -0.42 -5.90
C LYS A 37 16.84 -1.57 -5.56
N THR A 38 15.57 -1.49 -5.96
CA THR A 38 14.58 -2.53 -5.69
C THR A 38 14.66 -3.61 -6.77
N THR A 39 15.75 -4.39 -6.72
CA THR A 39 16.00 -5.49 -7.66
C THR A 39 15.00 -6.64 -7.45
N PRO A 40 14.79 -7.50 -8.47
CA PRO A 40 13.90 -8.66 -8.36
C PRO A 40 14.32 -9.61 -7.21
N GLU A 41 15.60 -9.67 -6.86
CA GLU A 41 16.11 -10.44 -5.72
C GLU A 41 15.59 -9.93 -4.37
N VAL A 42 15.52 -8.60 -4.20
CA VAL A 42 14.98 -7.99 -2.98
C VAL A 42 13.48 -8.22 -2.90
N LYS A 43 12.76 -8.17 -4.03
CA LYS A 43 11.33 -8.50 -4.09
C LYS A 43 11.07 -9.95 -3.68
N ALA A 44 11.84 -10.90 -4.21
CA ALA A 44 11.72 -12.32 -3.86
C ALA A 44 11.94 -12.58 -2.35
N LYS A 45 12.89 -11.87 -1.72
CA LYS A 45 13.08 -11.95 -0.26
C LYS A 45 11.90 -11.40 0.52
N ILE A 46 11.28 -10.32 0.05
CA ILE A 46 10.09 -9.73 0.68
C ILE A 46 8.90 -10.68 0.56
N ASP A 47 8.68 -11.28 -0.61
CA ASP A 47 7.59 -12.24 -0.85
C ASP A 47 7.75 -13.52 -0.01
N ALA A 48 8.98 -13.93 0.27
CA ALA A 48 9.26 -15.06 1.17
C ALA A 48 8.89 -14.77 2.64
N ILE A 49 8.95 -13.50 3.06
CA ILE A 49 8.64 -13.09 4.43
C ILE A 49 7.14 -12.77 4.57
N VAL A 50 6.56 -12.13 3.55
CA VAL A 50 5.18 -11.64 3.57
C VAL A 50 4.30 -12.59 2.77
N HIS A 51 3.73 -13.58 3.45
CA HIS A 51 2.72 -14.46 2.84
C HIS A 51 1.35 -13.78 2.81
N PHE A 52 1.20 -12.76 1.95
CA PHE A 52 -0.07 -12.06 1.76
C PHE A 52 -0.57 -12.25 0.33
N VAL A 53 -1.61 -13.06 0.18
CA VAL A 53 -2.36 -13.18 -1.07
C VAL A 53 -3.59 -12.28 -0.94
N PRO A 54 -3.71 -11.20 -1.74
CA PRO A 54 -4.88 -10.34 -1.69
C PRO A 54 -6.12 -11.14 -2.09
N ALA A 55 -7.04 -11.34 -1.15
CA ALA A 55 -8.37 -11.84 -1.46
C ALA A 55 -9.10 -10.80 -2.32
N LYS A 56 -9.82 -11.23 -3.35
CA LYS A 56 -10.71 -10.32 -4.09
C LYS A 56 -11.72 -9.76 -3.08
N ALA A 57 -11.88 -8.44 -3.07
CA ALA A 57 -12.91 -7.81 -2.26
C ALA A 57 -14.28 -8.24 -2.80
N GLU A 58 -14.86 -9.26 -2.18
CA GLU A 58 -16.24 -9.62 -2.44
C GLU A 58 -17.15 -8.55 -1.81
N MET A 59 -18.19 -8.17 -2.56
CA MET A 59 -19.15 -7.18 -2.10
C MET A 59 -19.93 -7.78 -0.93
N ASP A 60 -19.74 -7.24 0.27
CA ASP A 60 -20.45 -7.72 1.46
C ASP A 60 -21.95 -7.40 1.33
N PRO A 61 -22.81 -8.42 1.18
CA PRO A 61 -24.25 -8.23 0.95
C PRO A 61 -24.95 -7.54 2.14
N TYR A 62 -24.33 -7.51 3.32
CA TYR A 62 -24.86 -6.90 4.53
C TYR A 62 -24.23 -5.55 4.89
N ALA A 63 -23.36 -5.00 4.04
CA ALA A 63 -22.75 -3.69 4.27
C ALA A 63 -23.78 -2.57 4.53
N LEU A 64 -24.93 -2.63 3.86
CA LEU A 64 -26.03 -1.66 4.00
C LEU A 64 -26.77 -1.79 5.34
N LEU A 65 -26.87 -3.00 5.91
CA LEU A 65 -27.59 -3.23 7.17
C LEU A 65 -26.82 -2.72 8.38
N ARG A 66 -25.48 -2.77 8.35
CA ARG A 66 -24.63 -2.30 9.46
C ARG A 66 -24.73 -0.79 9.71
N GLY A 67 -24.99 0.00 8.65
CA GLY A 67 -25.19 1.45 8.76
C GLY A 67 -26.41 1.85 9.59
N CYS A 68 -27.42 0.97 9.69
CA CYS A 68 -28.65 1.23 10.42
C CYS A 68 -28.52 0.98 11.94
N HIS A 69 -27.60 0.10 12.37
CA HIS A 69 -27.46 -0.27 13.78
C HIS A 69 -26.57 0.70 14.56
N LEU A 70 -25.53 1.24 13.93
CA LEU A 70 -24.60 2.19 14.55
C LEU A 70 -25.17 3.62 14.71
N LYS A 71 -26.23 3.97 13.98
CA LYS A 71 -26.91 5.28 14.11
C LYS A 71 -28.01 5.29 15.17
N ARG A 72 -28.22 4.18 15.87
CA ARG A 72 -29.30 3.99 16.85
C ARG A 72 -28.82 3.75 18.29
N GLN A 73 -27.51 3.77 18.53
CA GLN A 73 -26.91 3.83 19.88
C GLN A 73 -26.35 5.22 20.13
#